data_AF-A0A2V6NYV7-F1
#
_entry.id   AF-A0A2V6NYV7-F1
#
_cell.length_a   1.000
_cell.length_b   1.000
_cell.length_c   1.000
_cell.angle_alpha   90.00
_cell.angle_beta   90.00
_cell.angle_gamma   90.00
#
_symmetry.space_group_name_H-M   'P 1'
#
loop_
_entity.id
_entity.type
_entity.pdbx_description
1 polymer ?
#
loop_
_entity_poly.entity_id
_entity_poly.type
_entity_poly.pdbx_seq_one_letter_code
_entity_poly.pdbx_strand_id
1 'polypeptide(L)'
;MRFCEQSFICLLTGTNWQFNENSRKTAENIDGKIGWEAIMMTYIAMLRGINVGRGKMVKMERLRTLFAGLGFGEVKTYVQSGNVVFQSERKSPAELTRTIEAKIQRDFGFTVPVLVKTSKELARIVHKNPLLRVKGIDVSKLHVTFLSDAPPKTAAEVLEDLATTRERFRILNREIYLYCPDGYGNSKLTNNTIEKKFSLVATTRNWRTVSALLEMAGWRA
;
A
#
# COMPACT_ATOMS: atom_id res chain seq x y z
N MET A 1 -13.98 -34.29 -16.25
CA MET A 1 -15.29 -34.64 -15.67
C MET A 1 -15.05 -35.29 -14.30
N ARG A 2 -15.81 -34.86 -13.28
CA ARG A 2 -16.37 -35.60 -12.11
C ARG A 2 -15.66 -36.87 -11.64
N PHE A 3 -15.57 -37.25 -10.36
CA PHE A 3 -15.84 -36.75 -9.00
C PHE A 3 -15.61 -38.03 -8.13
N CYS A 4 -15.50 -37.89 -6.80
CA CYS A 4 -15.81 -38.95 -5.80
C CYS A 4 -14.85 -40.15 -5.71
N GLU A 5 -14.60 -40.78 -4.55
CA GLU A 5 -14.86 -40.51 -3.13
C GLU A 5 -14.17 -41.66 -2.34
N GLN A 6 -13.99 -41.44 -1.04
CA GLN A 6 -14.00 -42.45 0.03
C GLN A 6 -12.75 -43.32 0.28
N SER A 7 -12.00 -42.87 1.28
CA SER A 7 -11.78 -43.54 2.57
C SER A 7 -11.64 -45.07 2.60
N PHE A 8 -10.49 -45.56 3.09
CA PHE A 8 -10.44 -46.83 3.82
C PHE A 8 -9.62 -46.71 5.11
N ILE A 9 -10.40 -46.65 6.19
CA ILE A 9 -10.23 -47.20 7.54
C ILE A 9 -8.84 -47.71 7.95
N CYS A 10 -8.37 -47.08 9.03
CA CYS A 10 -7.39 -47.58 9.98
C CYS A 10 -7.81 -48.94 10.56
N LEU A 11 -7.00 -49.97 10.34
CA LEU A 11 -6.99 -51.17 11.17
C LEU A 11 -5.75 -51.13 12.05
N LEU A 12 -6.03 -51.34 13.33
CA LEU A 12 -5.11 -51.42 14.45
C LEU A 12 -3.85 -52.20 14.10
N THR A 13 -2.72 -51.72 14.63
CA THR A 13 -1.33 -52.23 14.55
C THR A 13 -0.44 -51.55 13.50
N GLY A 14 0.35 -50.57 13.95
CA GLY A 14 1.67 -50.29 13.38
C GLY A 14 1.72 -49.62 12.01
N THR A 15 1.83 -48.29 12.03
CA THR A 15 2.43 -47.41 10.98
C THR A 15 2.00 -47.62 9.53
N ASN A 16 1.26 -46.65 8.99
CA ASN A 16 1.22 -46.43 7.55
C ASN A 16 1.35 -44.94 7.25
N TRP A 17 2.46 -44.58 6.59
CA TRP A 17 2.82 -43.21 6.22
C TRP A 17 2.23 -42.88 4.85
N GLN A 18 1.42 -41.81 4.75
CA GLN A 18 1.09 -41.22 3.46
C GLN A 18 1.98 -40.00 3.21
N PHE A 19 2.97 -40.16 2.33
CA PHE A 19 3.71 -39.05 1.77
C PHE A 19 2.84 -38.33 0.74
N ASN A 20 2.66 -37.03 0.92
CA ASN A 20 2.19 -36.14 -0.14
C ASN A 20 3.38 -35.27 -0.56
N GLU A 21 3.76 -35.32 -1.83
CA GLU A 21 4.84 -34.53 -2.46
C GLU A 21 4.62 -33.01 -2.43
N ASN A 22 3.54 -32.52 -1.84
CA ASN A 22 3.28 -31.09 -1.72
C ASN A 22 3.62 -30.56 -0.31
N SER A 23 4.91 -30.60 0.03
CA SER A 23 5.45 -30.04 1.28
C SER A 23 5.40 -28.51 1.29
N ARG A 24 4.28 -27.93 1.73
CA ARG A 24 4.32 -26.67 2.49
C ARG A 24 4.60 -27.04 3.93
N LYS A 25 5.77 -26.64 4.43
CA LYS A 25 6.26 -26.92 5.78
C LYS A 25 5.20 -26.55 6.83
N THR A 26 4.64 -27.54 7.50
CA THR A 26 4.05 -27.41 8.83
C THR A 26 5.05 -27.97 9.84
N ALA A 27 5.46 -27.15 10.80
CA ALA A 27 6.19 -27.62 11.97
C ALA A 27 5.15 -28.06 13.00
N GLU A 28 5.09 -29.36 13.30
CA GLU A 28 4.29 -29.90 14.39
C GLU A 28 5.12 -29.86 15.68
N ASN A 29 4.60 -29.22 16.74
CA ASN A 29 5.13 -29.35 18.10
C ASN A 29 4.48 -30.55 18.80
N ILE A 30 5.24 -31.19 19.69
CA ILE A 30 5.01 -32.52 20.31
C ILE A 30 3.69 -32.62 21.11
N ASP A 31 3.02 -31.50 21.41
CA ASP A 31 1.82 -31.45 22.26
C ASP A 31 0.48 -31.32 21.49
N GLY A 32 0.45 -31.52 20.17
CA GLY A 32 -0.80 -31.60 19.40
C GLY A 32 -1.64 -30.31 19.33
N LYS A 33 -1.07 -29.15 19.69
CA LYS A 33 -1.70 -27.84 19.41
C LYS A 33 -1.26 -27.38 18.03
N ILE A 34 -2.22 -27.31 17.10
CA ILE A 34 -2.05 -26.68 15.79
C ILE A 34 -1.85 -25.18 16.04
N GLY A 35 -0.59 -24.75 16.15
CA GLY A 35 -0.25 -23.33 16.21
C GLY A 35 -0.46 -22.73 14.83
N TRP A 36 -1.57 -22.03 14.61
CA TRP A 36 -1.70 -21.16 13.44
C TRP A 36 -0.73 -20.01 13.62
N GLU A 37 0.45 -20.07 13.00
CA GLU A 37 1.28 -18.90 12.87
C GLU A 37 0.49 -17.87 12.04
N ALA A 38 0.11 -16.76 12.67
CA ALA A 38 -0.70 -15.75 12.01
C ALA A 38 0.06 -15.23 10.79
N ILE A 39 -0.59 -15.27 9.61
CA ILE A 39 0.04 -14.83 8.37
C ILE A 39 0.23 -13.31 8.43
N MET A 40 1.47 -12.89 8.69
CA MET A 40 1.86 -11.47 8.68
C MET A 40 1.90 -10.94 7.26
N MET A 41 1.12 -9.89 6.99
CA MET A 41 1.09 -9.22 5.70
C MET A 41 1.85 -7.91 5.76
N THR A 42 2.58 -7.57 4.69
CA THR A 42 3.31 -6.30 4.57
C THR A 42 2.43 -5.22 3.96
N TYR A 43 2.40 -4.07 4.62
CA TYR A 43 1.61 -2.90 4.27
C TYR A 43 2.48 -1.66 4.14
N ILE A 44 1.97 -0.69 3.38
CA ILE A 44 2.55 0.62 3.17
C ILE A 44 1.50 1.66 3.54
N ALA A 45 1.77 2.46 4.57
CA ALA A 45 0.97 3.62 4.94
C ALA A 45 1.62 4.90 4.39
N MET A 46 0.79 5.72 3.72
CA MET A 46 1.19 7.02 3.19
C MET A 46 0.34 8.11 3.86
N LEU A 47 1.00 8.90 4.71
CA LEU A 47 0.43 10.02 5.45
C LEU A 47 0.57 11.30 4.62
N ARG A 48 -0.44 12.16 4.59
CA ARG A 48 -0.37 13.43 3.85
C ARG A 48 -0.34 14.67 4.75
N GLY A 49 0.54 15.61 4.42
CA GLY A 49 0.54 16.94 5.04
C GLY A 49 1.26 16.99 6.40
N ILE A 50 2.20 16.08 6.63
CA ILE A 50 3.13 16.15 7.76
C ILE A 50 4.48 16.71 7.31
N ASN A 51 5.20 17.38 8.21
CA ASN A 51 6.53 17.96 7.98
C ASN A 51 6.61 18.87 6.74
N VAL A 52 5.52 19.58 6.44
CA VAL A 52 5.45 20.61 5.41
C VAL A 52 5.12 21.95 6.06
N GLY A 53 5.94 22.98 5.80
CA GLY A 53 5.79 24.30 6.41
C GLY A 53 5.92 24.30 7.94
N ARG A 54 5.24 25.23 8.62
CA ARG A 54 5.21 25.34 10.10
C ARG A 54 4.11 24.50 10.77
N GLY A 55 3.52 23.54 10.04
CA GLY A 55 2.32 22.82 10.47
C GLY A 55 2.58 21.54 11.28
N LYS A 56 1.96 20.44 10.85
CA LYS A 56 1.92 19.13 11.51
C LYS A 56 3.30 18.46 11.53
N MET A 57 4.14 18.79 12.51
CA MET A 57 5.49 18.25 12.65
C MET A 57 5.48 16.89 13.36
N VAL A 58 6.07 15.88 12.72
CA VAL A 58 6.19 14.52 13.24
C VAL A 58 7.62 14.04 13.04
N LYS A 59 8.34 13.81 14.15
CA LYS A 59 9.62 13.11 14.12
C LYS A 59 9.39 11.66 13.66
N MET A 60 10.15 11.19 12.66
CA MET A 60 9.98 9.83 12.12
C MET A 60 10.18 8.73 13.16
N GLU A 61 11.01 8.97 14.16
CA GLU A 61 11.16 8.07 15.32
C GLU A 61 9.83 7.92 16.10
N ARG A 62 9.18 9.04 16.45
CA ARG A 62 7.86 9.00 17.10
C ARG A 62 6.81 8.31 16.22
N LEU A 63 6.88 8.49 14.90
CA LEU A 63 6.00 7.79 13.98
C LEU A 63 6.22 6.27 14.01
N ARG A 64 7.48 5.80 14.07
CA ARG A 64 7.78 4.38 14.23
C ARG A 64 7.27 3.84 15.57
N THR A 65 7.50 4.56 16.66
CA THR A 65 7.00 4.18 17.99
C THR A 65 5.48 4.10 18.01
N LEU A 66 4.77 5.02 17.33
CA LEU A 66 3.32 4.98 17.21
C LEU A 66 2.86 3.68 16.55
N PHE A 67 3.46 3.30 15.41
CA PHE A 67 3.11 2.08 14.69
C PHE A 67 3.45 0.82 15.50
N ALA A 68 4.61 0.79 16.17
CA ALA A 68 4.97 -0.30 17.06
C ALA A 68 3.97 -0.44 18.24
N GLY A 69 3.54 0.68 18.81
CA GLY A 69 2.53 0.71 19.87
C GLY A 69 1.12 0.29 19.42
N LEU A 70 0.86 0.19 18.11
CA LEU A 70 -0.35 -0.42 17.55
C LEU A 70 -0.23 -1.94 17.38
N GLY A 71 0.91 -2.54 17.75
CA GLY A 71 1.20 -3.96 17.57
C GLY A 71 1.66 -4.30 16.15
N PHE A 72 2.10 -3.32 15.35
CA PHE A 72 2.63 -3.58 14.01
C PHE A 72 4.10 -3.98 14.08
N GLY A 73 4.48 -5.00 13.30
CA GLY A 73 5.84 -5.52 13.21
C GLY A 73 6.66 -4.83 12.12
N GLU A 74 7.99 -5.04 12.14
CA GLU A 74 8.93 -4.63 11.07
C GLU A 74 8.76 -3.19 10.56
N VAL A 75 8.47 -2.26 11.49
CA VAL A 75 8.12 -0.87 11.15
C VAL A 75 9.34 -0.11 10.64
N LYS A 76 9.28 0.33 9.38
CA LYS A 76 10.31 1.12 8.70
C LYS A 76 9.71 2.39 8.13
N THR A 77 10.43 3.50 8.20
CA THR A 77 10.00 4.79 7.61
C THR A 77 10.89 5.16 6.44
N TYR A 78 10.32 5.75 5.39
CA TYR A 78 11.07 6.29 4.26
C TYR A 78 10.80 7.78 4.09
N VAL A 79 11.89 8.56 4.10
CA VAL A 79 11.92 10.04 4.09
C VAL A 79 11.01 10.68 5.14
N GLN A 80 10.99 12.01 5.21
CA GLN A 80 10.20 12.74 6.22
C GLN A 80 8.76 13.06 5.79
N SER A 81 8.35 12.60 4.61
CA SER A 81 7.03 12.89 4.04
C SER A 81 5.92 11.92 4.50
N GLY A 82 6.18 11.11 5.53
CA GLY A 82 5.18 10.20 6.10
C GLY A 82 4.92 8.95 5.28
N ASN A 83 5.96 8.17 4.99
CA ASN A 83 5.80 6.84 4.41
C ASN A 83 6.29 5.79 5.40
N VAL A 84 5.47 4.78 5.66
CA VAL A 84 5.75 3.72 6.62
C VAL A 84 5.49 2.36 5.98
N VAL A 85 6.47 1.47 6.04
CA VAL A 85 6.31 0.05 5.72
C VAL A 85 6.21 -0.70 7.05
N PHE A 86 5.26 -1.60 7.18
CA PHE A 86 5.02 -2.35 8.43
C PHE A 86 4.33 -3.68 8.14
N GLN A 87 4.34 -4.58 9.12
CA GLN A 87 3.63 -5.84 9.06
C GLN A 87 2.46 -5.86 10.03
N SER A 88 1.36 -6.51 9.63
CA SER A 88 0.20 -6.71 10.48
C SER A 88 -0.52 -8.01 10.13
N GLU A 89 -1.11 -8.65 11.15
CA GLU A 89 -2.05 -9.76 11.00
C GLU A 89 -3.41 -9.29 10.44
N ARG A 90 -3.73 -7.99 10.59
CA ARG A 90 -5.00 -7.40 10.17
C ARG A 90 -5.06 -7.31 8.66
N LYS A 91 -6.10 -7.88 8.06
CA LYS A 91 -6.21 -7.97 6.59
C LYS A 91 -6.76 -6.71 5.93
N SER A 92 -7.61 -5.93 6.60
CA SER A 92 -8.34 -4.81 5.97
C SER A 92 -7.51 -3.51 5.96
N PRO A 93 -7.12 -2.99 4.77
CA PRO A 93 -6.44 -1.69 4.69
C PRO A 93 -7.27 -0.53 5.24
N ALA A 94 -8.60 -0.60 5.14
CA ALA A 94 -9.50 0.43 5.65
C ALA A 94 -9.51 0.48 7.18
N GLU A 95 -9.45 -0.68 7.86
CA GLU A 95 -9.33 -0.74 9.32
C GLU A 95 -7.97 -0.25 9.80
N LEU A 96 -6.91 -0.61 9.08
CA LEU A 96 -5.56 -0.11 9.35
C LEU A 96 -5.50 1.41 9.22
N THR A 97 -6.06 1.99 8.14
CA THR A 97 -6.19 3.45 7.97
C THR A 97 -6.87 4.08 9.18
N ARG A 98 -8.09 3.64 9.55
CA ARG A 98 -8.83 4.21 10.68
C ARG A 98 -8.06 4.10 12.00
N THR A 99 -7.42 2.96 12.23
CA THR A 99 -6.64 2.71 13.45
C THR A 99 -5.45 3.66 13.54
N ILE A 100 -4.72 3.84 12.44
CA ILE A 100 -3.56 4.74 12.36
C ILE A 100 -4.00 6.20 12.53
N GLU A 101 -5.05 6.63 11.83
CA GLU A 101 -5.58 8.00 11.92
C GLU A 101 -6.03 8.35 13.35
N ALA A 102 -6.78 7.46 13.99
CA ALA A 102 -7.22 7.65 15.37
C ALA A 102 -6.05 7.74 16.35
N LYS A 103 -5.00 6.92 16.16
CA LYS A 103 -3.81 6.97 17.00
C LYS A 103 -3.00 8.25 16.78
N ILE A 104 -2.88 8.71 15.54
CA ILE A 104 -2.21 9.99 15.22
C ILE A 104 -2.95 11.16 15.88
N GLN A 105 -4.27 11.21 15.76
CA GLN A 105 -5.08 12.25 16.41
C GLN A 105 -4.89 12.24 17.92
N ARG A 106 -4.88 11.05 18.55
CA ARG A 106 -4.68 10.90 19.99
C ARG A 106 -3.29 11.36 20.46
N ASP A 107 -2.24 10.97 19.74
CA ASP A 107 -0.85 11.16 20.20
C ASP A 107 -0.24 12.50 19.79
N PHE A 108 -0.70 13.07 18.67
CA PHE A 108 -0.17 14.30 18.09
C PHE A 108 -1.17 15.47 18.07
N GLY A 109 -2.45 15.22 18.36
CA GLY A 109 -3.47 16.26 18.47
C GLY A 109 -4.04 16.77 17.15
N PHE A 110 -3.73 16.14 16.02
CA PHE A 110 -4.23 16.54 14.70
C PHE A 110 -4.56 15.35 13.80
N THR A 111 -5.52 15.54 12.89
CA THR A 111 -5.89 14.52 11.90
C THR A 111 -4.97 14.59 10.69
N VAL A 112 -4.51 13.45 10.22
CA VAL A 112 -3.69 13.30 9.01
C VAL A 112 -4.38 12.29 8.11
N PRO A 113 -4.66 12.59 6.83
CA PRO A 113 -5.17 11.59 5.91
C PRO A 113 -4.14 10.47 5.70
N VAL A 114 -4.59 9.20 5.79
CA VAL A 114 -3.73 8.02 5.61
C VAL A 114 -4.31 7.08 4.55
N LEU A 115 -3.49 6.76 3.55
CA LEU A 115 -3.79 5.68 2.60
C LEU A 115 -2.89 4.48 2.88
N VAL A 116 -3.52 3.32 3.12
CA VAL A 116 -2.82 2.04 3.31
C VAL A 116 -2.96 1.18 2.06
N LYS A 117 -1.84 0.61 1.58
CA LYS A 117 -1.78 -0.35 0.48
C LYS A 117 -1.06 -1.61 0.94
N THR A 118 -1.44 -2.76 0.40
CA THR A 118 -0.64 -3.99 0.53
C THR A 118 0.61 -3.92 -0.34
N SER A 119 1.65 -4.69 0.01
CA SER A 119 2.83 -4.86 -0.83
C SER A 119 2.48 -5.36 -2.23
N LYS A 120 1.51 -6.29 -2.34
CA LYS A 120 0.99 -6.81 -3.61
C LYS A 120 0.33 -5.73 -4.48
N GLU A 121 -0.47 -4.86 -3.88
CA GLU A 121 -1.07 -3.73 -4.60
C GLU A 121 0.01 -2.75 -5.08
N LEU A 122 0.99 -2.43 -4.22
CA LEU A 122 2.08 -1.54 -4.60
C LEU A 122 2.92 -2.14 -5.75
N ALA A 123 3.20 -3.44 -5.71
CA ALA A 123 3.87 -4.16 -6.80
C ALA A 123 3.08 -4.07 -8.11
N ARG A 124 1.75 -4.26 -8.06
CA ARG A 124 0.87 -4.08 -9.23
C ARG A 124 0.97 -2.66 -9.79
N ILE A 125 0.96 -1.65 -8.91
CA ILE A 125 1.01 -0.24 -9.30
C ILE A 125 2.33 0.08 -9.98
N VAL A 126 3.44 -0.43 -9.45
CA VAL A 126 4.76 -0.24 -10.06
C VAL A 126 4.86 -0.94 -11.43
N HIS A 127 4.49 -2.22 -11.51
CA HIS A 127 4.64 -2.99 -12.75
C HIS A 127 3.64 -2.61 -13.85
N LYS A 128 2.47 -2.07 -13.50
CA LYS A 128 1.42 -1.70 -14.46
C LYS A 128 1.39 -0.21 -14.80
N ASN A 129 2.42 0.57 -14.47
CA ASN A 129 2.46 1.99 -14.82
C ASN A 129 2.49 2.16 -16.36
N PRO A 130 1.40 2.69 -16.97
CA PRO A 130 1.30 2.81 -18.43
C PRO A 130 2.22 3.88 -19.01
N LEU A 131 2.65 4.87 -18.21
CA LEU A 131 3.51 5.95 -18.67
C LEU A 131 4.96 5.50 -18.91
N LEU A 132 5.38 4.38 -18.33
CA LEU A 132 6.72 3.80 -18.58
C LEU A 132 6.91 3.33 -20.03
N ARG A 133 5.82 3.11 -20.78
CA ARG A 133 5.85 2.68 -22.18
C ARG A 133 5.78 3.86 -23.16
N VAL A 134 5.60 5.08 -22.67
CA VAL A 134 5.49 6.27 -23.50
C VAL A 134 6.90 6.80 -23.81
N LYS A 135 7.21 6.99 -25.09
CA LYS A 135 8.52 7.52 -25.53
C LYS A 135 8.72 8.95 -25.02
N GLY A 136 9.95 9.28 -24.62
CA GLY A 136 10.33 10.63 -24.19
C GLY A 136 9.91 11.02 -22.77
N ILE A 137 9.46 10.06 -21.96
CA ILE A 137 9.15 10.29 -20.54
C ILE A 137 10.43 10.23 -19.71
N ASP A 138 10.72 11.32 -19.00
CA ASP A 138 11.68 11.32 -17.89
C ASP A 138 11.04 10.68 -16.64
N VAL A 139 11.53 9.50 -16.26
CA VAL A 139 11.04 8.73 -15.10
C VAL A 139 11.15 9.52 -13.79
N SER A 140 12.12 10.45 -13.68
CA SER A 140 12.28 11.28 -12.47
C SER A 140 11.13 12.26 -12.26
N LYS A 141 10.35 12.55 -13.31
CA LYS A 141 9.19 13.45 -13.31
C LYS A 141 7.87 12.71 -13.13
N LEU A 142 7.91 11.38 -13.00
CA LEU A 142 6.72 10.57 -12.75
C LEU A 142 6.27 10.66 -11.30
N HIS A 143 4.95 10.69 -11.14
CA HIS A 143 4.27 10.66 -9.85
C HIS A 143 3.10 9.67 -9.91
N VAL A 144 2.67 9.21 -8.76
CA VAL A 144 1.44 8.42 -8.59
C VAL A 144 0.60 9.10 -7.52
N THR A 145 -0.63 9.47 -7.88
CA THR A 145 -1.65 9.88 -6.92
C THR A 145 -2.48 8.65 -6.56
N PHE A 146 -2.43 8.28 -5.28
CA PHE A 146 -3.25 7.21 -4.72
C PHE A 146 -4.57 7.82 -4.24
N LEU A 147 -5.68 7.19 -4.58
CA LEU A 147 -7.03 7.59 -4.18
C LEU A 147 -7.60 6.63 -3.13
N SER A 148 -8.44 7.14 -2.23
CA SER A 148 -9.17 6.32 -1.26
C SER A 148 -10.17 5.35 -1.91
N ASP A 149 -10.78 5.75 -3.04
CA ASP A 149 -11.68 4.90 -3.81
C ASP A 149 -11.54 5.12 -5.32
N ALA A 150 -12.35 4.43 -6.12
CA ALA A 150 -12.41 4.61 -7.56
C ALA A 150 -12.83 6.05 -7.89
N PRO A 151 -12.12 6.72 -8.82
CA PRO A 151 -12.48 8.06 -9.24
C PRO A 151 -13.84 8.06 -9.97
N PRO A 152 -14.54 9.20 -10.02
CA PRO A 152 -15.80 9.32 -10.76
C PRO A 152 -15.58 9.07 -12.26
N LYS A 153 -16.64 8.69 -12.98
CA LYS A 153 -16.58 8.43 -14.43
C LYS A 153 -16.08 9.64 -15.24
N THR A 154 -16.37 10.85 -14.76
CA THR A 154 -15.95 12.13 -15.36
C THR A 154 -14.50 12.52 -15.02
N ALA A 155 -13.77 11.70 -14.26
CA ALA A 155 -12.44 12.06 -13.79
C ALA A 155 -11.44 12.32 -14.92
N ALA A 156 -11.53 11.60 -16.05
CA ALA A 156 -10.65 11.83 -17.18
C ALA A 156 -10.84 13.25 -17.75
N GLU A 157 -12.07 13.61 -18.12
CA GLU A 157 -12.43 14.94 -18.63
C GLU A 157 -11.98 16.06 -17.68
N VAL A 158 -12.25 15.90 -16.38
CA VAL A 158 -11.84 16.89 -15.38
C VAL A 158 -10.31 17.04 -15.29
N LEU A 159 -9.54 15.96 -15.44
CA LEU A 159 -8.08 16.04 -15.44
C LEU A 159 -7.55 16.61 -16.76
N GLU A 160 -8.21 16.36 -17.90
CA GLU A 160 -7.85 16.97 -19.19
C GLU A 160 -7.99 18.47 -19.15
N ASP A 161 -9.08 18.99 -18.58
CA ASP A 161 -9.32 20.44 -18.42
C ASP A 161 -8.28 21.12 -17.51
N LEU A 162 -7.70 20.37 -16.57
CA LEU A 162 -6.74 20.89 -15.60
C LEU A 162 -5.29 20.74 -16.05
N ALA A 163 -4.98 19.68 -16.80
CA ALA A 163 -3.64 19.35 -17.22
C ALA A 163 -3.12 20.38 -18.24
N THR A 164 -1.84 20.71 -18.13
CA THR A 164 -1.16 21.48 -19.19
C THR A 164 -0.93 20.60 -20.41
N THR A 165 -0.68 21.22 -21.57
CA THR A 165 -0.40 20.52 -22.84
C THR A 165 0.86 19.64 -22.79
N ARG A 166 1.75 19.86 -21.81
CA ARG A 166 2.98 19.09 -21.60
C ARG A 166 2.83 17.97 -20.59
N GLU A 167 1.84 18.06 -19.70
CA GLU A 167 1.55 17.01 -18.73
C GLU A 167 0.89 15.82 -19.40
N ARG A 168 1.11 14.64 -18.82
CA ARG A 168 0.42 13.41 -19.23
C ARG A 168 -0.11 12.74 -17.99
N PHE A 169 -1.29 12.14 -18.08
CA PHE A 169 -1.82 11.32 -17.02
C PHE A 169 -2.50 10.07 -17.55
N ARG A 170 -2.62 9.05 -16.69
CA ARG A 170 -3.41 7.84 -16.92
C ARG A 170 -4.09 7.43 -15.63
N ILE A 171 -5.38 7.13 -15.70
CA ILE A 171 -6.15 6.58 -14.58
C ILE A 171 -6.17 5.06 -14.72
N LEU A 172 -5.85 4.33 -13.64
CA LEU A 172 -6.03 2.89 -13.57
C LEU A 172 -6.50 2.52 -12.16
N ASN A 173 -7.68 1.92 -12.05
CA ASN A 173 -8.29 1.56 -10.76
C ASN A 173 -8.42 2.78 -9.83
N ARG A 174 -7.63 2.84 -8.77
CA ARG A 174 -7.62 3.90 -7.75
C ARG A 174 -6.34 4.74 -7.79
N GLU A 175 -5.64 4.70 -8.92
CA GLU A 175 -4.35 5.35 -9.09
C GLU A 175 -4.38 6.25 -10.32
N ILE A 176 -3.84 7.46 -10.17
CA ILE A 176 -3.59 8.39 -11.27
C ILE A 176 -2.08 8.47 -11.44
N TYR A 177 -1.57 7.95 -12.56
CA TYR A 177 -0.18 8.12 -12.95
C TYR A 177 -0.04 9.48 -13.61
N LEU A 178 0.94 10.26 -13.17
CA LEU A 178 1.18 11.62 -13.63
C LEU A 178 2.61 11.75 -14.15
N TYR A 179 2.77 12.48 -15.26
CA TYR A 179 4.04 12.99 -15.74
C TYR A 179 3.99 14.51 -15.74
N CYS A 180 4.82 15.12 -14.89
CA CYS A 180 4.89 16.57 -14.70
C CYS A 180 6.30 17.06 -15.09
N PRO A 181 6.56 17.33 -16.38
CA PRO A 181 7.91 17.66 -16.86
C PRO A 181 8.46 18.94 -16.21
N ASP A 182 7.57 19.91 -15.98
CA ASP A 182 7.89 21.22 -15.38
C ASP A 182 7.87 21.18 -13.84
N GLY A 183 7.78 19.98 -13.24
CA GLY A 183 7.76 19.76 -11.80
C GLY A 183 6.36 19.75 -11.21
N TYR A 184 6.13 18.85 -10.24
CA TYR A 184 4.81 18.66 -9.63
C TYR A 184 4.28 19.91 -8.89
N GLY A 185 5.17 20.75 -8.35
CA GLY A 185 4.78 22.01 -7.69
C GLY A 185 4.10 23.02 -8.64
N ASN A 186 4.34 22.90 -9.95
CA ASN A 186 3.73 23.76 -10.98
C ASN A 186 2.46 23.13 -11.59
N SER A 187 2.13 21.90 -11.21
CA SER A 187 0.95 21.19 -11.72
C SER A 187 -0.33 21.67 -11.04
N LYS A 188 -1.44 21.73 -11.80
CA LYS A 188 -2.78 21.89 -11.23
C LYS A 188 -3.37 20.58 -10.73
N LEU A 189 -2.77 19.43 -11.10
CA LEU A 189 -3.19 18.08 -10.72
C LEU A 189 -2.72 17.73 -9.29
N THR A 190 -2.92 18.65 -8.36
CA THR A 190 -2.50 18.52 -6.96
C THR A 190 -3.47 17.66 -6.17
N ASN A 191 -3.02 17.15 -5.01
CA ASN A 191 -3.90 16.49 -4.04
C ASN A 191 -5.16 17.33 -3.78
N ASN A 192 -5.02 18.60 -3.38
CA ASN A 192 -6.15 19.45 -3.00
C ASN A 192 -7.15 19.63 -4.14
N THR A 193 -6.67 19.79 -5.38
CA THR A 193 -7.53 19.90 -6.56
C THR A 193 -8.32 18.61 -6.78
N ILE A 194 -7.63 17.46 -6.74
CA ILE A 194 -8.21 16.14 -6.94
C ILE A 194 -9.24 15.83 -5.84
N GLU A 195 -8.92 16.10 -4.58
CA GLU A 195 -9.84 15.88 -3.46
C GLU A 195 -11.11 16.71 -3.61
N LYS A 196 -10.97 18.00 -3.99
CA LYS A 196 -12.12 18.88 -4.21
C LYS A 196 -12.99 18.43 -5.38
N LYS A 197 -12.39 17.96 -6.48
CA LYS A 197 -13.10 17.57 -7.69
C LYS A 197 -13.75 16.19 -7.58
N PHE A 198 -13.12 15.26 -6.88
CA PHE A 198 -13.58 13.87 -6.83
C PHE A 198 -14.24 13.49 -5.51
N SER A 199 -14.16 14.35 -4.49
CA SER A 199 -14.63 14.05 -3.13
C SER A 199 -13.99 12.79 -2.54
N LEU A 200 -12.72 12.57 -2.88
CA LEU A 200 -11.90 11.45 -2.42
C LEU A 200 -10.70 11.97 -1.64
N VAL A 201 -10.10 11.13 -0.79
CA VAL A 201 -8.77 11.42 -0.22
C VAL A 201 -7.72 11.07 -1.26
N ALA A 202 -6.77 11.97 -1.49
CA ALA A 202 -5.70 11.79 -2.46
C ALA A 202 -4.33 11.98 -1.81
N THR A 203 -3.39 11.09 -2.12
CA THR A 203 -1.99 11.25 -1.71
C THR A 203 -1.06 11.00 -2.89
N THR A 204 -0.34 12.03 -3.32
CA THR A 204 0.68 11.91 -4.38
C THR A 204 2.06 11.60 -3.81
N ARG A 205 2.79 10.72 -4.50
CA ARG A 205 4.21 10.44 -4.30
C ARG A 205 4.95 10.46 -5.64
N ASN A 206 6.20 10.91 -5.61
CA ASN A 206 7.08 10.79 -6.78
C ASN A 206 7.47 9.31 -7.00
N TRP A 207 7.85 8.98 -8.23
CA TRP A 207 8.14 7.61 -8.63
C TRP A 207 9.28 6.98 -7.82
N ARG A 208 10.35 7.76 -7.53
CA ARG A 208 11.47 7.32 -6.68
C ARG A 208 11.00 6.82 -5.31
N THR A 209 10.05 7.51 -4.70
CA THR A 209 9.47 7.11 -3.40
C THR A 209 8.66 5.83 -3.55
N VAL A 210 7.83 5.73 -4.58
CA VAL A 210 7.01 4.54 -4.81
C VAL A 210 7.89 3.29 -5.04
N SER A 211 8.94 3.41 -5.84
CA SER A 211 9.92 2.33 -6.08
C SER A 211 10.65 1.93 -4.80
N ALA A 212 11.18 2.90 -4.03
CA ALA A 212 11.86 2.62 -2.78
C ALA A 212 10.95 1.94 -1.74
N LEU A 213 9.67 2.33 -1.67
CA LEU A 213 8.70 1.68 -0.79
C LEU A 213 8.42 0.24 -1.19
N LEU A 214 8.40 -0.08 -2.49
CA LEU A 214 8.26 -1.46 -2.96
C LEU A 214 9.48 -2.31 -2.59
N GLU A 215 10.68 -1.77 -2.77
CA GLU A 215 11.94 -2.43 -2.38
C GLU A 215 11.96 -2.69 -0.87
N MET A 216 11.62 -1.69 -0.05
CA MET A 216 11.54 -1.81 1.41
C MET A 216 10.46 -2.81 1.87
N ALA A 217 9.38 -2.96 1.10
CA ALA A 217 8.34 -3.95 1.37
C ALA A 217 8.81 -5.39 1.08
N GLY A 218 10.00 -5.58 0.51
CA GLY A 218 10.59 -6.90 0.28
C GLY A 218 9.79 -7.75 -0.70
N TRP A 219 8.99 -7.13 -1.59
CA TRP A 219 8.18 -7.87 -2.54
C TRP A 219 9.06 -8.68 -3.49
N ARG A 220 8.85 -9.99 -3.50
CA ARG A 220 9.44 -10.92 -4.48
C ARG A 220 8.31 -11.37 -5.40
N ALA A 221 8.50 -11.21 -6.71
CA ALA A 221 7.51 -11.51 -7.74
C ALA A 221 7.25 -13.01 -7.88
#